data_AF-A0A960T532-F1
#
_entry.id   AF-A0A960T532-F1
#
_cell.length_a   1.000
_cell.length_b   1.000
_cell.length_c   1.000
_cell.angle_alpha   90.00
_cell.angle_beta   90.00
_cell.angle_gamma   90.00
#
_symmetry.space_group_name_H-M   'P 1'
#
loop_
_entity.id
_entity.type
_entity.pdbx_description
1 polymer ?
#
loop_
_entity_poly.entity_id
_entity_poly.type
_entity_poly.pdbx_seq_one_letter_code
_entity_poly.pdbx_strand_id
1 'polypeptide(L)'
;RDNLIGPEEILALVHKETASQLIDLGYFVSLFYARFDTKKRTISFVDCGSTKPLHYRAADGKAHLLKGTDFPIGMVPEDYFHTLDAPFSQGDLFVFYSDGVTEAQSPERQLFGVQRLSAIVEANTAATPTQLLRTIRHSVLSFARKEHFDDDLTIIIVKIEDSLLPKASVDKTAKFAADVSQLSAVREFVDNICMQSPGDAKIVSQQLQLAINEAFTNIAQHGYGGQGGDVILHAELTDEGILFELSDQGRPFDPANAPEPSLAGDRYCNFGLYIIKQVADVLNYVPRDDGDGWNHLRIFKRYQWEKKLVEFKHSNRDNIMIVTLEGNSLDAKEAPHFKERVTDLIGSQSISNVVFDMQHLEFIDSSGLGSLLSILRQLHSQKGDLKLAAVPPQIRTMLEIVRMHKLFEIFPSTDDAVQSFK
;
A
#
# COMPACT_ATOMS: atom_id res chain seq x y z
N ARG A 1 -10.98 -6.51 27.35
CA ARG A 1 -10.64 -5.06 27.49
C ARG A 1 -12.00 -4.41 27.66
N ASP A 2 -12.47 -4.27 28.89
CA ASP A 2 -13.91 -4.13 29.16
C ASP A 2 -14.34 -2.70 29.52
N ASN A 3 -13.47 -1.71 29.28
CA ASN A 3 -13.72 -0.29 29.56
C ASN A 3 -13.41 0.58 28.32
N LEU A 4 -14.00 0.28 27.17
CA LEU A 4 -13.97 1.22 26.04
C LEU A 4 -15.17 2.17 26.18
N ILE A 5 -14.91 3.48 26.14
CA ILE A 5 -15.95 4.53 26.08
C ILE A 5 -16.92 4.30 24.91
N GLY A 6 -18.19 4.65 25.08
CA GLY A 6 -19.25 4.40 24.08
C GLY A 6 -19.04 5.18 22.77
N PRO A 7 -19.60 4.72 21.62
CA PRO A 7 -19.61 5.51 20.38
C PRO A 7 -20.15 6.94 20.56
N GLU A 8 -21.24 7.10 21.32
CA GLU A 8 -21.85 8.39 21.67
C GLU A 8 -20.91 9.27 22.48
N GLU A 9 -20.17 8.69 23.42
CA GLU A 9 -19.24 9.41 24.29
C GLU A 9 -18.02 9.88 23.50
N ILE A 10 -17.52 9.07 22.56
CA ILE A 10 -16.46 9.49 21.63
C ILE A 10 -16.91 10.69 20.83
N LEU A 11 -18.11 10.66 20.26
CA LEU A 11 -18.58 11.78 19.45
C LEU A 11 -18.90 13.02 20.29
N ALA A 12 -19.42 12.87 21.50
CA ALA A 12 -19.59 13.98 22.44
C ALA A 12 -18.24 14.66 22.75
N LEU A 13 -17.18 13.89 22.97
CA LEU A 13 -15.84 14.44 23.19
C LEU A 13 -15.30 15.17 21.94
N VAL A 14 -15.48 14.60 20.74
CA VAL A 14 -15.06 15.24 19.49
C VAL A 14 -15.86 16.53 19.24
N HIS A 15 -17.17 16.50 19.46
CA HIS A 15 -18.04 17.65 19.30
C HIS A 15 -17.68 18.78 20.26
N LYS A 16 -17.51 18.47 21.55
CA LYS A 16 -17.11 19.44 22.56
C LYS A 16 -15.83 20.21 22.20
N GLU A 17 -14.85 19.54 21.60
CA GLU A 17 -13.57 20.15 21.22
C GLU A 17 -13.64 20.95 19.91
N THR A 18 -14.58 20.63 19.01
CA THR A 18 -14.56 21.16 17.62
C THR A 18 -15.76 22.03 17.25
N ALA A 19 -16.92 21.83 17.90
CA ALA A 19 -18.19 22.41 17.48
C ALA A 19 -18.21 23.93 17.54
N SER A 20 -17.66 24.55 18.59
CA SER A 20 -17.63 26.01 18.72
C SER A 20 -16.88 26.66 17.55
N GLN A 21 -15.71 26.13 17.18
CA GLN A 21 -14.92 26.63 16.06
C GLN A 21 -15.63 26.40 14.72
N LEU A 22 -16.25 25.23 14.54
CA LEU A 22 -17.02 24.93 13.32
C LEU A 22 -18.21 25.88 13.16
N ILE A 23 -18.98 26.11 14.23
CA ILE A 23 -20.11 27.04 14.25
C ILE A 23 -19.65 28.46 13.94
N ASP A 24 -18.59 28.94 14.60
CA ASP A 24 -18.05 30.28 14.39
C ASP A 24 -17.58 30.51 12.95
N LEU A 25 -17.06 29.46 12.30
CA LEU A 25 -16.62 29.49 10.91
C LEU A 25 -17.76 29.22 9.91
N GLY A 26 -18.97 28.86 10.38
CA GLY A 26 -20.09 28.46 9.52
C GLY A 26 -19.88 27.14 8.79
N TYR A 27 -19.03 26.26 9.31
CA TYR A 27 -18.77 24.92 8.78
C TYR A 27 -19.44 23.84 9.65
N PHE A 28 -19.58 22.65 9.08
CA PHE A 28 -19.98 21.44 9.80
C PHE A 28 -19.23 20.24 9.26
N VAL A 29 -19.22 19.14 10.02
CA VAL A 29 -18.61 17.87 9.62
C VAL A 29 -19.65 16.76 9.70
N SER A 30 -19.90 16.09 8.57
CA SER A 30 -20.67 14.86 8.54
C SER A 30 -19.80 13.68 8.94
N LEU A 31 -20.29 12.80 9.82
CA LEU A 31 -19.53 11.65 10.30
C LEU A 31 -20.45 10.45 10.53
N PHE A 32 -20.01 9.26 10.10
CA PHE A 32 -20.60 8.01 10.52
C PHE A 32 -19.57 7.23 11.33
N TYR A 33 -19.82 7.01 12.61
CA TYR A 33 -18.95 6.22 13.47
C TYR A 33 -19.58 4.87 13.74
N ALA A 34 -18.84 3.79 13.53
CA ALA A 34 -19.28 2.43 13.78
C ALA A 34 -18.25 1.63 14.57
N ARG A 35 -18.73 0.80 15.49
CA ARG A 35 -17.94 -0.15 16.26
C ARG A 35 -18.53 -1.55 16.12
N PHE A 36 -17.69 -2.50 15.70
CA PHE A 36 -18.04 -3.91 15.64
C PHE A 36 -17.65 -4.62 16.93
N ASP A 37 -18.62 -5.17 17.64
CA ASP A 37 -18.40 -6.16 18.70
C ASP A 37 -18.53 -7.56 18.09
N THR A 38 -17.39 -8.18 17.76
CA THR A 38 -17.34 -9.51 17.14
C THR A 38 -17.77 -10.63 18.08
N LYS A 39 -17.71 -10.43 19.40
CA LYS A 39 -18.16 -11.41 20.39
C LYS A 39 -19.67 -11.38 20.54
N LYS A 40 -20.26 -10.18 20.62
CA LYS A 40 -21.72 -9.99 20.70
C LYS A 40 -22.40 -10.03 19.34
N ARG A 41 -21.63 -10.03 18.25
CA ARG A 41 -22.11 -9.95 16.86
C ARG A 41 -23.06 -8.77 16.62
N THR A 42 -22.65 -7.60 17.11
CA THR A 42 -23.43 -6.36 17.01
C THR A 42 -22.55 -5.22 16.53
N ILE A 43 -23.06 -4.41 15.62
CA ILE A 43 -22.48 -3.11 15.26
C ILE A 43 -23.22 -2.03 16.04
N SER A 44 -22.48 -1.23 16.80
CA SER A 44 -22.98 -0.03 17.48
C SER A 44 -22.49 1.19 16.72
N PHE A 45 -23.37 2.11 16.35
CA PHE A 45 -23.03 3.24 15.49
C PHE A 45 -23.75 4.53 15.85
N VAL A 46 -23.17 5.66 15.43
CA VAL A 46 -23.76 7.00 15.50
C VAL A 46 -23.67 7.62 14.10
N ASP A 47 -24.76 8.22 13.65
CA ASP A 47 -24.90 8.85 12.33
C ASP A 47 -25.11 10.35 12.49
N CYS A 48 -24.06 11.13 12.24
CA CYS A 48 -24.04 12.59 12.31
C CYS A 48 -24.22 13.19 10.91
N GLY A 49 -25.34 12.85 10.26
CA GLY A 49 -25.72 13.38 8.96
C GLY A 49 -24.80 12.96 7.80
N SER A 50 -24.17 11.80 7.89
CA SER A 50 -23.32 11.26 6.81
C SER A 50 -24.16 10.50 5.77
N THR A 51 -23.49 9.91 4.78
CA THR A 51 -24.16 8.95 3.91
C THR A 51 -24.46 7.67 4.70
N LYS A 52 -25.69 7.19 4.59
CA LYS A 52 -26.20 6.04 5.35
C LYS A 52 -25.55 4.76 4.82
N PRO A 53 -24.71 4.06 5.60
CA PRO A 53 -24.05 2.84 5.13
C PRO A 53 -25.07 1.75 4.81
N LEU A 54 -24.72 0.88 3.87
CA LEU A 54 -25.53 -0.30 3.57
C LEU A 54 -25.13 -1.45 4.49
N HIS A 55 -26.12 -2.10 5.10
CA HIS A 55 -26.01 -3.39 5.76
C HIS A 55 -26.80 -4.42 4.94
N TYR A 56 -26.09 -5.22 4.16
CA TYR A 56 -26.64 -6.41 3.53
C TYR A 56 -26.75 -7.53 4.57
N ARG A 57 -27.98 -8.03 4.75
CA ARG A 57 -28.26 -9.15 5.63
C ARG A 57 -28.38 -10.43 4.82
N ALA A 58 -27.51 -11.40 5.08
CA ALA A 58 -27.55 -12.69 4.40
C ALA A 58 -28.86 -13.45 4.67
N ALA A 59 -29.48 -13.21 5.83
CA ALA A 59 -30.72 -13.87 6.25
C ALA A 59 -31.94 -13.55 5.36
N ASP A 60 -32.02 -12.32 4.83
CA ASP A 60 -33.13 -11.89 3.95
C ASP A 60 -32.68 -11.57 2.52
N GLY A 61 -31.37 -11.58 2.26
CA GLY A 61 -30.79 -11.32 0.95
C GLY A 61 -30.96 -9.86 0.50
N LYS A 62 -31.08 -8.92 1.44
CA LYS A 62 -31.37 -7.51 1.14
C LYS A 62 -30.40 -6.54 1.81
N ALA A 63 -30.12 -5.45 1.09
CA ALA A 63 -29.35 -4.33 1.61
C ALA A 63 -30.26 -3.28 2.28
N HIS A 64 -30.01 -3.01 3.55
CA HIS A 64 -30.74 -2.05 4.36
C HIS A 64 -29.84 -0.86 4.69
N LEU A 65 -30.41 0.33 4.88
CA LEU A 65 -29.63 1.50 5.29
C LEU A 65 -29.52 1.54 6.82
N LEU A 66 -28.29 1.66 7.33
CA LEU A 66 -28.05 2.07 8.70
C LEU A 66 -28.29 3.57 8.80
N LYS A 67 -29.30 3.96 9.56
CA LYS A 67 -29.78 5.35 9.64
C LYS A 67 -29.93 5.76 11.10
N GLY A 68 -29.26 6.85 11.47
CA GLY A 68 -29.58 7.62 12.66
C GLY A 68 -30.30 8.91 12.33
N THR A 69 -30.39 9.78 13.33
CA THR A 69 -31.12 11.05 13.26
C THR A 69 -30.33 12.23 13.79
N ASP A 70 -29.05 12.04 14.13
CA ASP A 70 -28.26 13.10 14.74
C ASP A 70 -27.74 14.08 13.69
N PHE A 71 -27.55 15.31 14.12
CA PHE A 71 -27.04 16.37 13.25
C PHE A 71 -25.53 16.23 13.03
N PRO A 72 -25.01 16.77 11.92
CA PRO A 72 -23.57 16.96 11.73
C PRO A 72 -22.91 17.72 12.89
N ILE A 73 -21.64 17.41 13.13
CA ILE A 73 -20.84 18.08 14.16
C ILE A 73 -20.66 19.55 13.77
N GLY A 74 -20.87 20.47 14.72
CA GLY A 74 -20.81 21.92 14.47
C GLY A 74 -22.10 22.52 13.90
N MET A 75 -23.21 21.80 13.85
CA MET A 75 -24.51 22.34 13.40
C MET A 75 -25.40 22.83 14.55
N VAL A 76 -25.34 22.15 15.70
CA VAL A 76 -26.07 22.51 16.93
C VAL A 76 -25.09 22.52 18.10
N PRO A 77 -25.26 23.39 19.12
CA PRO A 77 -24.34 23.50 20.25
C PRO A 77 -24.54 22.41 21.31
N GLU A 78 -25.62 21.62 21.25
CA GLU A 78 -25.89 20.54 22.19
C GLU A 78 -25.20 19.21 21.83
N ASP A 79 -24.53 18.59 22.81
CA ASP A 79 -23.95 17.25 22.72
C ASP A 79 -25.03 16.15 22.75
N TYR A 80 -25.79 16.00 21.67
CA TYR A 80 -26.88 15.03 21.58
C TYR A 80 -26.57 13.98 20.51
N PHE A 81 -25.89 12.91 20.92
CA PHE A 81 -25.55 11.76 20.07
C PHE A 81 -26.22 10.49 20.58
N HIS A 82 -26.84 9.74 19.68
CA HIS A 82 -27.50 8.49 19.98
C HIS A 82 -26.78 7.32 19.34
N THR A 83 -26.39 6.36 20.17
CA THR A 83 -25.91 5.07 19.68
C THR A 83 -27.08 4.19 19.29
N LEU A 84 -27.00 3.64 18.09
CA LEU A 84 -27.91 2.63 17.55
C LEU A 84 -27.16 1.32 17.40
N ASP A 85 -27.86 0.21 17.65
CA ASP A 85 -27.30 -1.13 17.48
C ASP A 85 -28.00 -1.85 16.32
N ALA A 86 -27.22 -2.58 15.52
CA ALA A 86 -27.73 -3.55 14.58
C ALA A 86 -27.01 -4.90 14.76
N PRO A 87 -27.74 -6.02 14.84
CA PRO A 87 -27.11 -7.35 14.89
C PRO A 87 -26.54 -7.69 13.52
N PHE A 88 -25.49 -8.51 13.50
CA PHE A 88 -24.97 -9.08 12.26
C PHE A 88 -24.73 -10.58 12.37
N SER A 89 -24.70 -11.25 11.22
CA SER A 89 -24.45 -12.68 11.12
C SER A 89 -23.42 -13.01 10.05
N GLN A 90 -22.92 -14.24 10.05
CA GLN A 90 -22.02 -14.72 9.00
C GLN A 90 -22.65 -14.49 7.61
N GLY A 91 -21.84 -13.97 6.69
CA GLY A 91 -22.26 -13.64 5.33
C GLY A 91 -22.84 -12.24 5.17
N ASP A 92 -23.08 -11.50 6.25
CA ASP A 92 -23.49 -10.10 6.18
C ASP A 92 -22.36 -9.23 5.60
N LEU A 93 -22.76 -8.15 4.90
CA LEU A 93 -21.84 -7.16 4.34
C LEU A 93 -22.22 -5.77 4.82
N PHE A 94 -21.22 -4.96 5.13
CA PHE A 94 -21.36 -3.54 5.39
C PHE A 94 -20.59 -2.75 4.34
N VAL A 95 -21.24 -1.75 3.74
CA VAL A 95 -20.64 -0.84 2.76
C VAL A 95 -20.80 0.58 3.26
N PHE A 96 -19.70 1.17 3.70
CA PHE A 96 -19.59 2.59 4.04
C PHE A 96 -19.04 3.32 2.82
N TYR A 97 -19.56 4.51 2.56
CA TYR A 97 -19.19 5.27 1.37
C TYR A 97 -19.26 6.78 1.63
N SER A 98 -18.63 7.58 0.76
CA SER A 98 -18.90 9.03 0.67
C SER A 98 -19.98 9.31 -0.39
N ASP A 99 -20.55 10.51 -0.35
CA ASP A 99 -21.54 11.00 -1.30
C ASP A 99 -21.05 10.95 -2.75
N GLY A 100 -19.75 11.09 -2.99
CA GLY A 100 -19.11 10.91 -4.30
C GLY A 100 -19.49 9.60 -5.02
N VAL A 101 -19.90 8.55 -4.30
CA VAL A 101 -20.46 7.33 -4.91
C VAL A 101 -21.89 7.55 -5.41
N THR A 102 -22.76 8.04 -4.55
CA THR A 102 -24.20 8.15 -4.85
C THR A 102 -24.54 9.36 -5.71
N GLU A 103 -23.74 10.42 -5.63
CA GLU A 103 -23.91 11.67 -6.36
C GLU A 103 -23.20 11.67 -7.71
N ALA A 104 -22.45 10.62 -8.04
CA ALA A 104 -21.87 10.45 -9.37
C ALA A 104 -22.97 10.62 -10.45
N GLN A 105 -22.75 11.58 -11.35
CA GLN A 105 -23.73 11.97 -12.36
C GLN A 105 -23.46 11.32 -13.71
N SER A 106 -24.52 10.80 -14.33
CA SER A 106 -24.49 10.45 -15.75
C SER A 106 -24.46 11.72 -16.62
N PRO A 107 -24.12 11.61 -17.92
CA PRO A 107 -24.22 12.74 -18.87
C PRO A 107 -25.61 13.38 -18.92
N GLU A 108 -26.66 12.61 -18.62
CA GLU A 108 -28.05 13.06 -18.53
C GLU A 108 -28.41 13.67 -17.16
N ARG A 109 -27.40 13.94 -16.31
CA ARG A 109 -27.53 14.51 -14.94
C ARG A 109 -28.34 13.66 -13.98
N GLN A 110 -28.39 12.35 -14.19
CA GLN A 110 -28.99 11.41 -13.23
C GLN A 110 -27.95 11.02 -12.19
N LEU A 111 -28.34 11.01 -10.92
CA LEU A 111 -27.48 10.51 -9.84
C LEU A 111 -27.44 8.98 -9.88
N PHE A 112 -26.27 8.41 -9.56
CA PHE A 112 -26.08 6.96 -9.43
C PHE A 112 -27.03 6.37 -8.38
N GLY A 113 -27.09 7.03 -7.23
CA GLY A 113 -28.07 6.78 -6.18
C GLY A 113 -27.84 5.48 -5.40
N VAL A 114 -28.45 5.43 -4.22
CA VAL A 114 -28.35 4.30 -3.29
C VAL A 114 -28.95 3.03 -3.88
N GLN A 115 -30.00 3.13 -4.69
CA GLN A 115 -30.72 1.97 -5.23
C GLN A 115 -29.83 1.11 -6.14
N ARG A 116 -28.99 1.74 -6.97
CA ARG A 116 -28.04 1.03 -7.82
C ARG A 116 -26.93 0.40 -6.99
N LEU A 117 -26.43 1.12 -5.99
CA LEU A 117 -25.43 0.59 -5.07
C LEU A 117 -25.94 -0.65 -4.33
N SER A 118 -27.15 -0.59 -3.77
CA SER A 118 -27.82 -1.72 -3.12
C SER A 118 -27.95 -2.92 -4.07
N ALA A 119 -28.38 -2.70 -5.31
CA ALA A 119 -28.52 -3.76 -6.30
C ALA A 119 -27.18 -4.45 -6.63
N ILE A 120 -26.08 -3.69 -6.70
CA ILE A 120 -24.74 -4.25 -6.92
C ILE A 120 -24.32 -5.12 -5.74
N VAL A 121 -24.52 -4.64 -4.51
CA VAL A 121 -24.18 -5.40 -3.29
C VAL A 121 -24.99 -6.69 -3.23
N GLU A 122 -26.31 -6.62 -3.45
CA GLU A 122 -27.21 -7.78 -3.48
C GLU A 122 -26.84 -8.81 -4.56
N ALA A 123 -26.30 -8.37 -5.71
CA ALA A 123 -25.91 -9.25 -6.81
C ALA A 123 -24.51 -9.89 -6.65
N ASN A 124 -23.68 -9.41 -5.73
CA ASN A 124 -22.26 -9.78 -5.64
C ASN A 124 -21.87 -10.31 -4.25
N THR A 125 -22.78 -10.98 -3.57
CA THR A 125 -22.64 -11.42 -2.17
C THR A 125 -21.55 -12.49 -1.98
N ALA A 126 -21.32 -13.31 -3.01
CA ALA A 126 -20.24 -14.30 -3.04
C ALA A 126 -18.85 -13.68 -3.26
N ALA A 127 -18.76 -12.45 -3.76
CA ALA A 127 -17.50 -11.80 -4.07
C ALA A 127 -16.67 -11.51 -2.79
N THR A 128 -15.35 -11.45 -2.95
CA THR A 128 -14.48 -10.92 -1.90
C THR A 128 -14.69 -9.39 -1.77
N PRO A 129 -14.37 -8.77 -0.61
CA PRO A 129 -14.47 -7.31 -0.46
C PRO A 129 -13.77 -6.53 -1.57
N THR A 130 -12.57 -6.98 -1.99
CA THR A 130 -11.80 -6.37 -3.08
C THR A 130 -12.51 -6.49 -4.44
N GLN A 131 -13.10 -7.65 -4.74
CA GLN A 131 -13.86 -7.85 -5.97
C GLN A 131 -15.13 -6.99 -6.00
N LEU A 132 -15.83 -6.90 -4.87
CA LEU A 132 -17.01 -6.05 -4.73
C LEU A 132 -16.65 -4.56 -4.89
N LEU A 133 -15.56 -4.12 -4.26
CA LEU A 133 -15.05 -2.75 -4.38
C LEU A 133 -14.75 -2.39 -5.84
N ARG A 134 -14.08 -3.28 -6.59
CA ARG A 134 -13.83 -3.12 -8.03
C ARG A 134 -15.12 -3.03 -8.83
N THR A 135 -16.09 -3.88 -8.52
CA THR A 135 -17.38 -3.92 -9.21
C THR A 135 -18.15 -2.61 -9.01
N ILE A 136 -18.20 -2.10 -7.76
CA ILE A 136 -18.81 -0.81 -7.46
C ILE A 136 -18.07 0.31 -8.19
N ARG A 137 -16.73 0.38 -8.08
CA ARG A 137 -15.91 1.40 -8.75
C ARG A 137 -16.16 1.45 -10.26
N HIS A 138 -16.11 0.29 -10.91
CA HIS A 138 -16.34 0.18 -12.35
C HIS A 138 -17.76 0.59 -12.73
N SER A 139 -18.76 0.19 -11.96
CA SER A 139 -20.15 0.54 -12.22
C SER A 139 -20.40 2.04 -12.10
N VAL A 140 -19.83 2.71 -11.10
CA VAL A 140 -19.96 4.17 -10.91
C VAL A 140 -19.30 4.92 -12.07
N LEU A 141 -18.06 4.56 -12.45
CA LEU A 141 -17.36 5.20 -13.58
C LEU A 141 -18.07 4.97 -14.92
N SER A 142 -18.52 3.74 -15.16
CA SER A 142 -19.27 3.38 -16.36
C SER A 142 -20.58 4.16 -16.46
N PHE A 143 -21.30 4.30 -15.35
CA PHE A 143 -22.53 5.09 -15.27
C PHE A 143 -22.28 6.58 -15.54
N ALA A 144 -21.21 7.14 -14.96
CA ALA A 144 -20.80 8.53 -15.19
C ALA A 144 -20.22 8.78 -16.60
N ARG A 145 -19.86 7.71 -17.33
CA ARG A 145 -19.09 7.74 -18.59
C ARG A 145 -17.77 8.49 -18.45
N LYS A 146 -17.03 8.21 -17.38
CA LYS A 146 -15.74 8.82 -17.08
C LYS A 146 -14.66 7.76 -16.92
N GLU A 147 -13.42 8.15 -17.20
CA GLU A 147 -12.25 7.32 -16.93
C GLU A 147 -11.76 7.48 -15.47
N HIS A 148 -12.03 8.63 -14.85
CA HIS A 148 -11.59 8.99 -13.49
C HIS A 148 -12.73 9.67 -12.71
N PHE A 149 -12.60 9.74 -11.38
CA PHE A 149 -13.55 10.46 -10.52
C PHE A 149 -13.18 11.95 -10.45
N ASP A 150 -14.19 12.82 -10.38
CA ASP A 150 -13.98 14.27 -10.26
C ASP A 150 -13.83 14.73 -8.81
N ASP A 151 -14.19 13.89 -7.84
CA ASP A 151 -14.30 14.21 -6.41
C ASP A 151 -13.76 13.06 -5.54
N ASP A 152 -13.55 13.33 -4.25
CA ASP A 152 -13.03 12.37 -3.27
C ASP A 152 -14.03 11.25 -3.01
N LEU A 153 -13.74 10.07 -3.56
CA LEU A 153 -14.55 8.87 -3.39
C LEU A 153 -13.91 7.95 -2.34
N THR A 154 -14.64 7.73 -1.25
CA THR A 154 -14.27 6.77 -0.20
C THR A 154 -15.27 5.62 -0.19
N ILE A 155 -14.77 4.38 -0.19
CA ILE A 155 -15.58 3.16 0.02
C ILE A 155 -14.84 2.25 0.99
N ILE A 156 -15.54 1.78 2.03
CA ILE A 156 -15.05 0.74 2.94
C ILE A 156 -16.06 -0.41 2.93
N ILE A 157 -15.56 -1.63 2.71
CA ILE A 157 -16.38 -2.86 2.69
C ILE A 157 -15.92 -3.76 3.82
N VAL A 158 -16.85 -4.18 4.66
CA VAL A 158 -16.63 -5.15 5.74
C VAL A 158 -17.52 -6.36 5.49
N LYS A 159 -16.92 -7.55 5.40
CA LYS A 159 -17.64 -8.82 5.27
C LYS A 159 -17.53 -9.59 6.57
N ILE A 160 -18.66 -10.01 7.12
CA ILE A 160 -18.69 -10.81 8.34
C ILE A 160 -18.47 -12.27 7.99
N GLU A 161 -17.32 -12.79 8.39
CA GLU A 161 -16.96 -14.19 8.23
C GLU A 161 -16.57 -14.75 9.60
N ASP A 162 -17.08 -15.94 9.95
CA ASP A 162 -16.81 -16.56 11.25
C ASP A 162 -15.35 -17.08 11.40
N SER A 163 -14.54 -16.94 10.33
CA SER A 163 -13.11 -17.25 10.19
C SER A 163 -12.61 -18.56 10.84
N LEU A 164 -11.98 -19.38 10.00
CA LEU A 164 -10.64 -19.87 10.35
C LEU A 164 -9.71 -19.50 9.20
N LEU A 165 -9.24 -18.24 9.23
CA LEU A 165 -8.32 -17.60 8.29
C LEU A 165 -8.89 -17.54 6.84
N PRO A 166 -8.46 -16.59 5.99
CA PRO A 166 -8.65 -16.77 4.56
C PRO A 166 -8.12 -18.16 4.21
N LYS A 167 -8.95 -19.05 3.66
CA LYS A 167 -8.50 -20.39 3.26
C LYS A 167 -7.31 -20.19 2.32
N ALA A 168 -6.12 -20.52 2.83
CA ALA A 168 -4.94 -20.37 2.02
C ALA A 168 -5.11 -21.23 0.78
N SER A 169 -4.97 -20.64 -0.41
CA SER A 169 -4.98 -21.43 -1.66
C SER A 169 -3.77 -22.38 -1.69
N VAL A 170 -2.71 -22.01 -0.96
CA VAL A 170 -1.51 -22.78 -0.70
C VAL A 170 -1.16 -22.64 0.77
N ASP A 171 -1.09 -23.77 1.47
CA ASP A 171 -0.52 -23.91 2.82
C ASP A 171 0.62 -24.95 2.70
N LYS A 172 1.85 -24.48 2.93
CA LYS A 172 3.05 -25.31 2.80
C LYS A 172 4.01 -25.03 3.94
N THR A 173 4.60 -26.10 4.44
CA THR A 173 5.64 -26.05 5.46
C THR A 173 6.83 -26.87 5.00
N ALA A 174 8.03 -26.31 5.15
CA ALA A 174 9.29 -26.99 4.92
C ALA A 174 10.22 -26.81 6.13
N LYS A 175 11.04 -27.82 6.37
CA LYS A 175 12.03 -27.81 7.46
C LYS A 175 13.43 -27.78 6.84
N PHE A 176 14.24 -26.83 7.29
CA PHE A 176 15.62 -26.65 6.85
C PHE A 176 16.56 -26.71 8.04
N ALA A 177 17.76 -27.24 7.84
CA ALA A 177 18.84 -27.04 8.80
C ALA A 177 19.20 -25.55 8.85
N ALA A 178 19.46 -25.01 10.04
CA ALA A 178 19.90 -23.63 10.26
C ALA A 178 21.35 -23.41 9.78
N ASP A 179 21.57 -23.53 8.47
CA ASP A 179 22.85 -23.44 7.78
C ASP A 179 22.68 -22.68 6.46
N VAL A 180 23.59 -21.74 6.20
CA VAL A 180 23.67 -20.93 4.98
C VAL A 180 23.79 -21.80 3.72
N SER A 181 24.29 -23.03 3.82
CA SER A 181 24.28 -24.00 2.71
C SER A 181 22.87 -24.33 2.20
N GLN A 182 21.84 -24.17 3.03
CA GLN A 182 20.44 -24.41 2.68
C GLN A 182 19.79 -23.24 1.92
N LEU A 183 20.47 -22.10 1.75
CA LEU A 183 19.88 -20.93 1.09
C LEU A 183 19.35 -21.24 -0.31
N SER A 184 19.99 -22.11 -1.08
CA SER A 184 19.47 -22.50 -2.41
C SER A 184 18.11 -23.19 -2.31
N ALA A 185 17.93 -24.09 -1.33
CA ALA A 185 16.67 -24.80 -1.13
C ALA A 185 15.57 -23.89 -0.54
N VAL A 186 15.95 -22.96 0.34
CA VAL A 186 15.05 -21.91 0.85
C VAL A 186 14.55 -21.03 -0.28
N ARG A 187 15.45 -20.58 -1.18
CA ARG A 187 15.08 -19.81 -2.36
C ARG A 187 14.11 -20.58 -3.26
N GLU A 188 14.39 -21.85 -3.54
CA GLU A 188 13.50 -22.67 -4.36
C GLU A 188 12.11 -22.82 -3.73
N PHE A 189 12.03 -23.00 -2.41
CA PHE A 189 10.76 -23.04 -1.69
C PHE A 189 9.99 -21.72 -1.83
N VAL A 190 10.64 -20.58 -1.58
CA VAL A 190 10.01 -19.26 -1.68
C VAL A 190 9.55 -18.96 -3.11
N ASP A 191 10.36 -19.29 -4.12
CA ASP A 191 10.00 -19.09 -5.54
C ASP A 191 8.78 -19.94 -5.92
N ASN A 192 8.75 -21.22 -5.53
CA ASN A 192 7.62 -22.10 -5.82
C ASN A 192 6.30 -21.60 -5.22
N ILE A 193 6.35 -21.02 -4.02
CA ILE A 193 5.19 -20.42 -3.35
C ILE A 193 4.77 -19.12 -4.05
N CYS A 194 5.73 -18.21 -4.31
CA CYS A 194 5.45 -16.93 -4.95
C CYS A 194 4.95 -17.08 -6.40
N MET A 195 5.41 -18.08 -7.15
CA MET A 195 4.94 -18.34 -8.52
C MET A 195 3.47 -18.77 -8.60
N GLN A 196 2.88 -19.19 -7.47
CA GLN A 196 1.46 -19.52 -7.38
C GLN A 196 0.60 -18.30 -7.02
N SER A 197 1.20 -17.14 -6.80
CA SER A 197 0.47 -15.92 -6.42
C SER A 197 -0.24 -15.23 -7.59
N PRO A 198 -1.41 -14.63 -7.36
CA PRO A 198 -2.06 -13.76 -8.34
C PRO A 198 -1.29 -12.43 -8.50
N GLY A 199 -1.06 -11.99 -9.76
CA GLY A 199 -0.44 -10.69 -10.07
C GLY A 199 1.04 -10.78 -10.49
N ASP A 200 1.85 -9.79 -10.11
CA ASP A 200 3.29 -9.72 -10.44
C ASP A 200 4.13 -10.64 -9.53
N ALA A 201 3.91 -11.95 -9.71
CA ALA A 201 4.57 -13.00 -8.95
C ALA A 201 6.10 -12.87 -8.96
N LYS A 202 6.68 -12.28 -10.02
CA LYS A 202 8.12 -12.11 -10.17
C LYS A 202 8.67 -11.02 -9.25
N ILE A 203 8.03 -9.85 -9.19
CA ILE A 203 8.45 -8.77 -8.28
C ILE A 203 8.26 -9.20 -6.83
N VAL A 204 7.09 -9.76 -6.50
CA VAL A 204 6.79 -10.26 -5.15
C VAL A 204 7.80 -11.32 -4.74
N SER A 205 8.15 -12.25 -5.64
CA SER A 205 9.19 -13.25 -5.36
C SER A 205 10.53 -12.59 -5.07
N GLN A 206 11.03 -11.70 -5.92
CA GLN A 206 12.33 -11.04 -5.71
C GLN A 206 12.42 -10.30 -4.36
N GLN A 207 11.34 -9.62 -3.96
CA GLN A 207 11.27 -8.92 -2.68
C GLN A 207 11.26 -9.90 -1.50
N LEU A 208 10.38 -10.90 -1.53
CA LEU A 208 10.26 -11.90 -0.46
C LEU A 208 11.51 -12.78 -0.36
N GLN A 209 12.14 -13.12 -1.48
CA GLN A 209 13.44 -13.80 -1.54
C GLN A 209 14.49 -13.03 -0.73
N LEU A 210 14.58 -11.72 -0.94
CA LEU A 210 15.54 -10.90 -0.24
C LEU A 210 15.27 -10.90 1.27
N ALA A 211 14.03 -10.63 1.69
CA ALA A 211 13.66 -10.61 3.11
C ALA A 211 13.84 -11.96 3.80
N ILE A 212 13.40 -13.05 3.17
CA ILE A 212 13.48 -14.40 3.75
C ILE A 212 14.92 -14.90 3.80
N ASN A 213 15.75 -14.62 2.78
CA ASN A 213 17.17 -14.96 2.82
C ASN A 213 17.90 -14.23 3.96
N GLU A 214 17.61 -12.94 4.17
CA GLU A 214 18.18 -12.18 5.28
C GLU A 214 17.70 -12.73 6.64
N ALA A 215 16.41 -13.01 6.78
CA ALA A 215 15.85 -13.58 8.00
C ALA A 215 16.47 -14.95 8.33
N PHE A 216 16.56 -15.83 7.34
CA PHE A 216 17.15 -17.16 7.47
C PHE A 216 18.64 -17.09 7.82
N THR A 217 19.39 -16.21 7.15
CA THR A 217 20.82 -16.00 7.42
C THR A 217 21.03 -15.50 8.86
N ASN A 218 20.17 -14.58 9.33
CA ASN A 218 20.22 -14.09 10.70
C ASN A 218 19.96 -15.22 11.71
N ILE A 219 18.98 -16.09 11.47
CA ILE A 219 18.70 -17.24 12.34
C ILE A 219 19.90 -18.21 12.37
N ALA A 220 20.42 -18.58 11.20
CA ALA A 220 21.52 -19.54 11.08
C ALA A 220 22.84 -19.02 11.71
N GLN A 221 23.20 -17.77 11.41
CA GLN A 221 24.48 -17.19 11.84
C GLN A 221 24.42 -16.59 13.25
N HIS A 222 23.34 -15.88 13.59
CA HIS A 222 23.22 -15.16 14.87
C HIS A 222 22.37 -15.91 15.90
N GLY A 223 21.27 -16.53 15.48
CA GLY A 223 20.37 -17.28 16.36
C GLY A 223 21.03 -18.54 16.94
N TYR A 224 21.63 -19.36 16.07
CA TYR A 224 22.31 -20.61 16.47
C TYR A 224 23.83 -20.47 16.64
N GLY A 225 24.42 -19.32 16.30
CA GLY A 225 25.86 -19.11 16.42
C GLY A 225 26.72 -20.14 15.67
N GLY A 226 26.17 -20.74 14.60
CA GLY A 226 26.83 -21.80 13.84
C GLY A 226 26.77 -23.22 14.46
N GLN A 227 26.06 -23.44 15.57
CA GLN A 227 25.98 -24.76 16.22
C GLN A 227 24.92 -25.71 15.62
N GLY A 228 24.32 -25.34 14.49
CA GLY A 228 23.26 -26.13 13.85
C GLY A 228 21.96 -26.08 14.64
N GLY A 229 20.86 -26.30 13.93
CA GLY A 229 19.50 -26.15 14.44
C GLY A 229 18.50 -26.37 13.33
N ASP A 230 17.23 -26.18 13.63
CA ASP A 230 16.15 -26.35 12.67
C ASP A 230 15.40 -25.04 12.47
N VAL A 231 15.14 -24.70 11.21
CA VAL A 231 14.28 -23.59 10.82
C VAL A 231 13.07 -24.16 10.09
N ILE A 232 11.89 -23.93 10.64
CA ILE A 232 10.63 -24.27 10.01
C ILE A 232 10.15 -23.05 9.23
N LEU A 233 10.09 -23.17 7.92
CA LEU A 233 9.54 -22.14 7.04
C LEU A 233 8.13 -22.57 6.63
N HIS A 234 7.15 -21.82 7.10
CA HIS A 234 5.75 -21.99 6.76
C HIS A 234 5.31 -20.84 5.86
N ALA A 235 4.45 -21.14 4.88
CA ALA A 235 3.94 -20.16 3.93
C ALA A 235 2.46 -20.37 3.66
N GLU A 236 1.72 -19.26 3.68
CA GLU A 236 0.30 -19.21 3.35
C GLU A 236 0.07 -18.19 2.23
N LEU A 237 -0.56 -18.61 1.13
CA LEU A 237 -1.11 -17.70 0.12
C LEU A 237 -2.57 -17.39 0.44
N THR A 238 -2.88 -16.12 0.64
CA THR A 238 -4.25 -15.64 0.87
C THR A 238 -4.76 -14.89 -0.37
N ASP A 239 -5.99 -14.38 -0.35
CA ASP A 239 -6.48 -13.49 -1.40
C ASP A 239 -5.91 -12.06 -1.32
N GLU A 240 -5.21 -11.71 -0.23
CA GLU A 240 -4.69 -10.35 0.01
C GLU A 240 -3.17 -10.26 -0.13
N GLY A 241 -2.47 -11.37 0.03
CA GLY A 241 -1.01 -11.42 0.07
C GLY A 241 -0.45 -12.78 0.44
N ILE A 242 0.87 -12.81 0.62
CA ILE A 242 1.63 -14.00 1.05
C ILE A 242 2.14 -13.78 2.46
N LEU A 243 1.88 -14.73 3.35
CA LEU A 243 2.48 -14.81 4.67
C LEU A 243 3.61 -15.83 4.64
N PHE A 244 4.78 -15.45 5.13
CA PHE A 244 5.85 -16.38 5.50
C PHE A 244 6.09 -16.31 7.00
N GLU A 245 6.16 -17.46 7.65
CA GLU A 245 6.56 -17.60 9.05
C GLU A 245 7.86 -18.41 9.12
N LEU A 246 8.90 -17.82 9.68
CA LEU A 246 10.13 -18.51 10.05
C LEU A 246 10.08 -18.82 11.54
N SER A 247 10.14 -20.11 11.89
CA SER A 247 10.20 -20.56 13.27
C SER A 247 11.51 -21.24 13.59
N ASP A 248 12.13 -20.89 14.72
CA ASP A 248 13.38 -21.46 15.19
C ASP A 248 13.48 -21.56 16.73
N GLN A 249 14.47 -22.28 17.24
CA GLN A 249 14.79 -22.41 18.68
C GLN A 249 16.13 -21.74 19.05
N GLY A 250 16.66 -20.90 18.17
CA GLY A 250 17.86 -20.11 18.40
C GLY A 250 17.66 -19.05 19.48
N ARG A 251 18.71 -18.24 19.71
CA ARG A 251 18.65 -17.13 20.65
C ARG A 251 17.60 -16.11 20.18
N PRO A 252 16.63 -15.74 21.02
CA PRO A 252 15.64 -14.75 20.64
C PRO A 252 16.33 -13.41 20.36
N PHE A 253 15.80 -12.69 19.38
CA PHE A 253 16.24 -11.36 19.00
C PHE A 253 15.10 -10.37 19.20
N ASP A 254 15.41 -9.11 19.53
CA ASP A 254 14.41 -8.07 19.66
C ASP A 254 14.48 -7.10 18.46
N PRO A 255 13.53 -7.18 17.50
CA PRO A 255 13.51 -6.31 16.32
C PRO A 255 13.21 -4.84 16.61
N ALA A 256 12.64 -4.51 17.78
CA ALA A 256 12.31 -3.14 18.15
C ALA A 256 13.55 -2.36 18.62
N ASN A 257 14.51 -3.05 19.21
CA ASN A 257 15.74 -2.47 19.76
C ASN A 257 16.96 -2.60 18.83
N ALA A 258 16.75 -3.08 17.61
CA ALA A 258 17.80 -3.20 16.62
C ALA A 258 18.31 -1.81 16.15
N PRO A 259 19.63 -1.57 16.12
CA PRO A 259 20.17 -0.29 15.68
C PRO A 259 19.87 -0.06 14.20
N GLU A 260 19.57 1.19 13.84
CA GLU A 260 19.47 1.59 12.44
C GLU A 260 20.80 1.37 11.71
N PRO A 261 20.76 0.97 10.43
CA PRO A 261 21.98 0.76 9.66
C PRO A 261 22.73 2.09 9.50
N SER A 262 24.01 2.10 9.89
CA SER A 262 24.90 3.23 9.61
C SER A 262 25.40 3.14 8.16
N LEU A 263 25.17 4.19 7.37
CA LEU A 263 25.74 4.34 6.03
C LEU A 263 27.24 4.73 6.06
N ALA A 264 27.79 4.97 7.24
CA ALA A 264 29.19 5.34 7.45
C ALA A 264 29.97 4.16 8.08
N GLY A 265 30.60 3.33 7.25
CA GLY A 265 31.58 2.33 7.71
C GLY A 265 31.84 1.18 6.72
N ASP A 266 33.07 0.65 6.75
CA ASP A 266 33.59 -0.44 5.90
C ASP A 266 33.01 -1.85 6.18
N ARG A 267 31.90 -1.95 6.90
CA ARG A 267 31.23 -3.25 7.15
C ARG A 267 29.74 -3.13 6.92
N TYR A 268 29.26 -3.90 5.93
CA TYR A 268 27.86 -4.18 5.64
C TYR A 268 27.17 -4.99 6.76
N CYS A 269 27.39 -4.64 8.02
CA CYS A 269 26.73 -5.25 9.17
C CYS A 269 25.46 -4.45 9.47
N ASN A 270 24.33 -5.15 9.67
CA ASN A 270 23.03 -4.61 10.13
C ASN A 270 22.01 -4.18 9.05
N PHE A 271 22.20 -4.53 7.77
CA PHE A 271 21.17 -4.27 6.75
C PHE A 271 20.04 -5.30 6.74
N GLY A 272 20.22 -6.50 7.29
CA GLY A 272 19.25 -7.60 7.17
C GLY A 272 17.85 -7.23 7.69
N LEU A 273 17.74 -6.72 8.92
CA LEU A 273 16.45 -6.31 9.47
C LEU A 273 15.87 -5.09 8.75
N TYR A 274 16.71 -4.15 8.33
CA TYR A 274 16.28 -2.99 7.55
C TYR A 274 15.62 -3.42 6.24
N ILE A 275 16.26 -4.33 5.51
CA ILE A 275 15.74 -4.93 4.29
C ILE A 275 14.40 -5.62 4.53
N ILE A 276 14.31 -6.45 5.59
CA ILE A 276 13.06 -7.14 5.96
C ILE A 276 11.94 -6.12 6.22
N LYS A 277 12.22 -5.04 6.95
CA LYS A 277 11.24 -3.97 7.26
C LYS A 277 10.79 -3.20 6.01
N GLN A 278 11.67 -3.01 5.01
CA GLN A 278 11.32 -2.35 3.75
C GLN A 278 10.47 -3.25 2.83
N VAL A 279 10.67 -4.56 2.90
CA VAL A 279 9.91 -5.52 2.09
C VAL A 279 8.54 -5.80 2.70
N ALA A 280 8.49 -6.06 4.01
CA ALA A 280 7.28 -6.50 4.70
C ALA A 280 6.25 -5.37 4.83
N ASP A 281 4.99 -5.64 4.49
CA ASP A 281 3.90 -4.70 4.79
C ASP A 281 3.42 -4.85 6.24
N VAL A 282 3.46 -6.08 6.77
CA VAL A 282 3.31 -6.36 8.20
C VAL A 282 4.44 -7.29 8.63
N LEU A 283 5.14 -6.90 9.69
CA LEU A 283 6.19 -7.67 10.32
C LEU A 283 5.81 -7.91 11.77
N ASN A 284 5.74 -9.17 12.20
CA ASN A 284 5.44 -9.53 13.59
C ASN A 284 6.46 -10.55 14.08
N TYR A 285 7.05 -10.31 15.24
CA TYR A 285 7.98 -11.23 15.88
C TYR A 285 7.47 -11.63 17.25
N VAL A 286 7.37 -12.93 17.50
CA VAL A 286 7.01 -13.51 18.79
C VAL A 286 8.23 -14.27 19.31
N PRO A 287 8.94 -13.76 20.34
CA PRO A 287 10.01 -14.53 20.96
C PRO A 287 9.46 -15.76 21.67
N ARG A 288 10.28 -16.79 21.84
CA ARG A 288 9.92 -17.92 22.71
C ARG A 288 9.75 -17.48 24.17
N ASP A 289 8.76 -18.06 24.85
CA ASP A 289 8.46 -17.76 26.25
C ASP A 289 9.47 -18.40 27.24
N ASP A 290 10.13 -19.51 26.87
CA ASP A 290 11.17 -20.23 27.66
C ASP A 290 11.91 -21.32 26.84
N GLY A 291 12.75 -22.15 27.50
CA GLY A 291 13.88 -22.91 26.92
C GLY A 291 13.58 -23.88 25.76
N ASP A 292 12.37 -24.43 25.68
CA ASP A 292 11.95 -25.35 24.59
C ASP A 292 10.99 -24.68 23.58
N GLY A 293 10.62 -23.42 23.80
CA GLY A 293 9.73 -22.67 22.92
C GLY A 293 10.38 -22.26 21.59
N TRP A 294 9.53 -21.82 20.67
CA TRP A 294 9.93 -21.38 19.33
C TRP A 294 9.83 -19.85 19.21
N ASN A 295 10.82 -19.25 18.56
CA ASN A 295 10.71 -17.90 18.03
C ASN A 295 9.89 -17.96 16.74
N HIS A 296 9.04 -16.97 16.48
CA HIS A 296 8.25 -16.87 15.25
C HIS A 296 8.42 -15.49 14.62
N LEU A 297 9.03 -15.44 13.44
CA LEU A 297 9.09 -14.24 12.60
C LEU A 297 8.09 -14.36 11.45
N ARG A 298 7.05 -13.52 11.49
CA ARG A 298 5.99 -13.44 10.47
C ARG A 298 6.21 -12.24 9.56
N ILE A 299 6.33 -12.51 8.28
CA ILE A 299 6.49 -11.53 7.20
C ILE A 299 5.27 -11.64 6.30
N PHE A 300 4.41 -10.62 6.31
CA PHE A 300 3.28 -10.55 5.40
C PHE A 300 3.54 -9.50 4.31
N LYS A 301 3.32 -9.91 3.06
CA LYS A 301 3.41 -9.05 1.88
C LYS A 301 2.09 -9.06 1.15
N ARG A 302 1.45 -7.89 1.05
CA ARG A 302 0.24 -7.68 0.26
C ARG A 302 0.57 -7.74 -1.22
N TYR A 303 -0.34 -8.30 -2.00
CA TYR A 303 -0.26 -8.22 -3.44
C TYR A 303 -0.45 -6.76 -3.88
N GLN A 304 0.47 -6.28 -4.70
CA GLN A 304 0.29 -5.00 -5.39
C GLN A 304 -0.49 -5.25 -6.68
N TRP A 305 -1.81 -5.13 -6.58
CA TRP A 305 -2.70 -5.34 -7.73
C TRP A 305 -2.71 -4.18 -8.73
N GLU A 306 -2.32 -3.00 -8.27
CA GLU A 306 -2.11 -1.85 -9.13
C GLU A 306 -0.61 -1.63 -9.22
N LYS A 307 -0.07 -1.64 -10.44
CA LYS A 307 1.10 -0.82 -10.72
C LYS A 307 0.68 0.57 -10.26
N LYS A 308 1.16 1.05 -9.11
CA LYS A 308 1.30 2.49 -8.93
C LYS A 308 2.35 2.85 -9.96
N LEU A 309 1.88 3.10 -11.18
CA LEU A 309 2.67 3.68 -12.22
C LEU A 309 3.23 4.93 -11.57
N VAL A 310 4.54 5.08 -11.56
CA VAL A 310 5.14 6.40 -11.39
C VAL A 310 4.45 7.27 -12.43
N GLU A 311 3.50 8.10 -12.02
CA GLU A 311 2.88 9.03 -12.94
C GLU A 311 3.95 10.08 -13.24
N PHE A 312 4.46 10.01 -14.46
CA PHE A 312 5.31 11.04 -15.01
C PHE A 312 4.66 11.51 -16.30
N LYS A 313 4.68 12.83 -16.49
CA LYS A 313 4.33 13.43 -17.76
C LYS A 313 5.52 13.26 -18.68
N HIS A 314 5.24 12.95 -19.93
CA HIS A 314 6.24 13.08 -20.98
C HIS A 314 5.68 13.88 -22.15
N SER A 315 6.57 14.61 -22.81
CA SER A 315 6.26 15.29 -24.06
C SER A 315 7.45 15.15 -24.99
N ASN A 316 7.20 15.17 -26.29
CA ASN A 316 8.25 15.10 -27.30
C ASN A 316 8.40 16.47 -27.96
N ARG A 317 9.62 17.00 -27.98
CA ARG A 317 9.99 18.20 -28.72
C ARG A 317 11.21 17.90 -29.58
N ASP A 318 11.12 18.09 -30.90
CA ASP A 318 12.24 17.90 -31.83
C ASP A 318 12.98 16.54 -31.66
N ASN A 319 12.24 15.44 -31.50
CA ASN A 319 12.77 14.09 -31.27
C ASN A 319 13.55 13.91 -29.94
N ILE A 320 13.36 14.82 -29.00
CA ILE A 320 13.86 14.75 -27.62
C ILE A 320 12.65 14.52 -26.70
N MET A 321 12.71 13.47 -25.89
CA MET A 321 11.69 13.24 -24.86
C MET A 321 12.00 14.09 -23.64
N ILE A 322 11.03 14.85 -23.18
CA ILE A 322 11.06 15.55 -21.91
C ILE A 322 10.23 14.72 -20.93
N VAL A 323 10.84 14.34 -19.81
CA VAL A 323 10.21 13.56 -18.75
C VAL A 323 10.13 14.42 -17.48
N THR A 324 8.95 14.47 -16.86
CA THR A 324 8.71 15.20 -15.61
C THR A 324 7.95 14.28 -14.65
N LEU A 325 8.50 14.03 -13.46
CA LEU A 325 7.77 13.29 -12.42
C LEU A 325 6.56 14.10 -11.93
N GLU A 326 5.42 13.45 -11.73
CA GLU A 326 4.28 14.08 -11.04
C GLU A 326 4.44 14.03 -9.51
N GLY A 327 5.24 13.10 -9.00
CA GLY A 327 5.63 13.02 -7.59
C GLY A 327 6.87 13.85 -7.24
N ASN A 328 7.13 13.99 -5.93
CA ASN A 328 8.25 14.74 -5.38
C ASN A 328 9.44 13.86 -4.92
N SER A 329 9.36 12.53 -5.04
CA SER A 329 10.47 11.63 -4.71
C SER A 329 10.77 10.62 -5.82
N LEU A 330 12.05 10.30 -5.99
CA LEU A 330 12.53 9.18 -6.79
C LEU A 330 13.36 8.26 -5.89
N ASP A 331 12.66 7.41 -5.13
CA ASP A 331 13.23 6.52 -4.11
C ASP A 331 13.16 5.04 -4.53
N ALA A 332 13.58 4.12 -3.67
CA ALA A 332 13.57 2.67 -3.91
C ALA A 332 12.20 2.09 -4.30
N LYS A 333 11.09 2.79 -3.98
CA LYS A 333 9.75 2.36 -4.37
C LYS A 333 9.42 2.80 -5.79
N GLU A 334 9.72 4.05 -6.14
CA GLU A 334 9.35 4.64 -7.44
C GLU A 334 10.38 4.35 -8.54
N ALA A 335 11.67 4.28 -8.19
CA ALA A 335 12.77 4.24 -9.15
C ALA A 335 12.76 3.04 -10.13
N PRO A 336 12.48 1.78 -9.70
CA PRO A 336 12.43 0.64 -10.63
C PRO A 336 11.36 0.81 -11.71
N HIS A 337 10.18 1.31 -11.33
CA HIS A 337 9.06 1.52 -12.24
C HIS A 337 9.29 2.70 -13.17
N PHE A 338 9.86 3.80 -12.66
CA PHE A 338 10.27 4.94 -13.48
C PHE A 338 11.24 4.50 -14.58
N LYS A 339 12.28 3.74 -14.20
CA LYS A 339 13.27 3.20 -15.13
C LYS A 339 12.62 2.37 -16.23
N GLU A 340 11.84 1.35 -15.86
CA GLU A 340 11.22 0.42 -16.81
C GLU A 340 10.37 1.18 -17.85
N ARG A 341 9.51 2.08 -17.39
CA ARG A 341 8.63 2.85 -18.26
C ARG A 341 9.37 3.79 -19.20
N VAL A 342 10.38 4.52 -18.72
CA VAL A 342 11.17 5.42 -19.57
C VAL A 342 11.94 4.60 -20.61
N THR A 343 12.54 3.48 -20.21
CA THR A 343 13.21 2.52 -21.10
C THR A 343 12.27 1.97 -22.18
N ASP A 344 11.03 1.62 -21.82
CA ASP A 344 10.01 1.14 -22.77
C ASP A 344 9.58 2.23 -23.76
N LEU A 345 9.43 3.48 -23.31
CA LEU A 345 9.12 4.61 -24.18
C LEU A 345 10.27 4.92 -25.14
N ILE A 346 11.51 4.89 -24.66
CA ILE A 346 12.73 5.02 -25.49
C ILE A 346 12.71 3.98 -26.62
N GLY A 347 12.46 2.71 -26.27
CA GLY A 347 12.44 1.61 -27.23
C GLY A 347 11.26 1.69 -28.22
N SER A 348 10.06 1.97 -27.74
CA SER A 348 8.84 1.99 -28.57
C SER A 348 8.75 3.20 -29.50
N GLN A 349 9.26 4.36 -29.09
CA GLN A 349 9.20 5.61 -29.87
C GLN A 349 10.51 5.91 -30.62
N SER A 350 11.52 5.02 -30.54
CA SER A 350 12.84 5.19 -31.16
C SER A 350 13.53 6.51 -30.78
N ILE A 351 13.46 6.87 -29.51
CA ILE A 351 13.96 8.14 -29.00
C ILE A 351 15.41 7.99 -28.59
N SER A 352 16.27 8.88 -29.08
CA SER A 352 17.70 8.85 -28.77
C SER A 352 18.05 9.81 -27.63
N ASN A 353 17.32 10.91 -27.46
CA ASN A 353 17.68 11.96 -26.52
C ASN A 353 16.58 12.18 -25.49
N VAL A 354 16.97 12.29 -24.23
CA VAL A 354 16.04 12.49 -23.11
C VAL A 354 16.50 13.67 -22.25
N VAL A 355 15.54 14.51 -21.87
CA VAL A 355 15.70 15.54 -20.82
C VAL A 355 14.84 15.13 -19.64
N PHE A 356 15.44 15.03 -18.46
CA PHE A 356 14.71 14.84 -17.22
C PHE A 356 14.56 16.17 -16.48
N ASP A 357 13.32 16.66 -16.44
CA ASP A 357 12.94 17.86 -15.72
C ASP A 357 12.70 17.52 -14.24
N MET A 358 13.56 18.07 -13.38
CA MET A 358 13.60 17.78 -11.95
C MET A 358 13.00 18.92 -11.11
N GLN A 359 12.31 19.89 -11.71
CA GLN A 359 11.83 21.10 -11.02
C GLN A 359 11.03 20.81 -9.75
N HIS A 360 10.25 19.73 -9.75
CA HIS A 360 9.36 19.33 -8.64
C HIS A 360 9.94 18.20 -7.77
N LEU A 361 11.18 17.76 -8.03
CA LEU A 361 11.78 16.67 -7.28
C LEU A 361 12.40 17.20 -5.97
N GLU A 362 11.91 16.71 -4.83
CA GLU A 362 12.44 17.07 -3.51
C GLU A 362 13.47 16.06 -3.02
N PHE A 363 13.32 14.78 -3.37
CA PHE A 363 14.17 13.70 -2.87
C PHE A 363 14.57 12.68 -3.94
N ILE A 364 15.82 12.20 -3.86
CA ILE A 364 16.33 11.09 -4.66
C ILE A 364 17.31 10.25 -3.82
N ASP A 365 17.17 8.92 -3.87
CA ASP A 365 18.08 7.99 -3.18
C ASP A 365 19.03 7.26 -4.15
N SER A 366 19.76 6.27 -3.64
CA SER A 366 20.68 5.45 -4.43
C SER A 366 19.99 4.66 -5.55
N SER A 367 18.73 4.27 -5.37
CA SER A 367 17.93 3.54 -6.35
C SER A 367 17.47 4.46 -7.48
N GLY A 368 17.04 5.69 -7.14
CA GLY A 368 16.72 6.72 -8.12
C GLY A 368 17.90 7.11 -8.99
N LEU A 369 19.06 7.34 -8.37
CA LEU A 369 20.31 7.60 -9.06
C LEU A 369 20.74 6.42 -9.97
N GLY A 370 20.61 5.18 -9.48
CA GLY A 370 20.88 3.97 -10.26
C GLY A 370 19.96 3.84 -11.48
N SER A 371 18.72 4.30 -11.37
CA SER A 371 17.74 4.31 -12.46
C SER A 371 18.12 5.31 -13.55
N LEU A 372 18.52 6.53 -13.18
CA LEU A 372 19.03 7.53 -14.14
C LEU A 372 20.29 7.03 -14.88
N LEU A 373 21.22 6.38 -14.16
CA LEU A 373 22.41 5.79 -14.79
C LEU A 373 22.07 4.67 -15.76
N SER A 374 21.05 3.86 -15.44
CA SER A 374 20.61 2.78 -16.32
C SER A 374 20.01 3.34 -17.61
N ILE A 375 19.21 4.40 -17.53
CA ILE A 375 18.64 5.08 -18.68
C ILE A 375 19.75 5.71 -19.53
N LEU A 376 20.67 6.44 -18.90
CA LEU A 376 21.84 7.05 -19.59
C LEU A 376 22.64 6.00 -20.38
N ARG A 377 22.97 4.85 -19.76
CA ARG A 377 23.70 3.76 -20.41
C ARG A 377 22.96 3.20 -21.63
N GLN A 378 21.64 3.07 -21.55
CA GLN A 378 20.82 2.61 -22.66
C GLN A 378 20.85 3.62 -23.81
N LEU A 379 20.67 4.91 -23.54
CA LEU A 379 20.70 5.96 -24.57
C LEU A 379 22.08 6.06 -25.22
N HIS A 380 23.16 5.97 -24.43
CA HIS A 380 24.54 5.94 -24.95
C HIS A 380 24.77 4.76 -25.91
N SER A 381 24.18 3.59 -25.63
CA SER A 381 24.25 2.44 -26.54
C SER A 381 23.60 2.69 -27.91
N GLN A 382 22.69 3.67 -27.97
CA GLN A 382 21.98 4.11 -29.18
C GLN A 382 22.48 5.48 -29.70
N LYS A 383 23.66 5.93 -29.24
CA LYS A 383 24.28 7.22 -29.61
C LYS A 383 23.46 8.47 -29.26
N GLY A 384 22.58 8.39 -28.28
CA GLY A 384 21.96 9.58 -27.71
C GLY A 384 22.32 9.75 -26.25
N ASP A 385 21.66 10.65 -25.53
CA ASP A 385 22.09 11.09 -24.20
C ASP A 385 20.94 11.46 -23.25
N LEU A 386 21.23 11.48 -21.94
CA LEU A 386 20.32 11.93 -20.90
C LEU A 386 20.86 13.20 -20.23
N LYS A 387 20.11 14.30 -20.33
CA LYS A 387 20.44 15.58 -19.71
C LYS A 387 19.46 15.90 -18.58
N LEU A 388 19.94 16.56 -17.52
CA LEU A 388 19.12 16.95 -16.37
C LEU A 388 18.79 18.44 -16.43
N ALA A 389 17.54 18.80 -16.18
CA ALA A 389 17.06 20.16 -16.21
C ALA A 389 16.43 20.56 -14.87
N ALA A 390 16.52 21.85 -14.53
CA ALA A 390 15.87 22.45 -13.36
C ALA A 390 16.15 21.72 -12.03
N VAL A 391 17.39 21.23 -11.85
CA VAL A 391 17.77 20.41 -10.69
C VAL A 391 17.76 21.25 -9.40
N PRO A 392 16.93 20.90 -8.38
CA PRO A 392 16.86 21.66 -7.14
C PRO A 392 18.18 21.62 -6.36
N PRO A 393 18.52 22.66 -5.57
CA PRO A 393 19.82 22.78 -4.90
C PRO A 393 20.17 21.58 -4.01
N GLN A 394 19.20 21.03 -3.28
CA GLN A 394 19.42 19.89 -2.38
C GLN A 394 19.83 18.62 -3.15
N ILE A 395 19.17 18.37 -4.28
CA ILE A 395 19.48 17.24 -5.16
C ILE A 395 20.81 17.45 -5.87
N ARG A 396 21.12 18.69 -6.26
CA ARG A 396 22.42 19.04 -6.84
C ARG A 396 23.57 18.73 -5.87
N THR A 397 23.42 19.10 -4.60
CA THR A 397 24.40 18.76 -3.56
C THR A 397 24.57 17.24 -3.43
N MET A 398 23.48 16.46 -3.47
CA MET A 398 23.59 14.99 -3.48
C MET A 398 24.37 14.46 -4.69
N LEU A 399 24.05 14.92 -5.91
CA LEU A 399 24.76 14.55 -7.15
C LEU A 399 26.25 14.93 -7.11
N GLU A 400 26.60 16.00 -6.40
CA GLU A 400 27.97 16.43 -6.18
C GLU A 400 28.72 15.48 -5.24
N ILE A 401 28.10 15.11 -4.11
CA ILE A 401 28.66 14.18 -3.13
C ILE A 401 28.96 12.82 -3.76
N VAL A 402 28.02 12.26 -4.53
CA VAL A 402 28.22 10.96 -5.21
C VAL A 402 29.03 11.07 -6.51
N ARG A 403 29.52 12.27 -6.85
CA ARG A 403 30.25 12.58 -8.10
C ARG A 403 29.50 12.25 -9.39
N MET A 404 28.18 12.10 -9.33
CA MET A 404 27.34 11.80 -10.49
C MET A 404 27.08 13.02 -11.37
N HIS A 405 27.24 14.24 -10.85
CA HIS A 405 27.21 15.47 -11.66
C HIS A 405 28.22 15.48 -12.83
N LYS A 406 29.24 14.60 -12.82
CA LYS A 406 30.19 14.45 -13.93
C LYS A 406 29.69 13.57 -15.07
N LEU A 407 28.63 12.81 -14.83
CA LEU A 407 28.06 11.86 -15.77
C LEU A 407 26.88 12.46 -16.55
N PHE A 408 26.30 13.56 -16.07
CA PHE A 408 25.18 14.24 -16.68
C PHE A 408 25.53 15.70 -16.96
N GLU A 409 25.09 16.21 -18.10
CA GLU A 409 25.02 17.65 -18.30
C GLU A 409 23.77 18.20 -17.59
N ILE A 410 23.96 19.23 -16.77
CA ILE A 410 22.90 19.82 -15.92
C ILE A 410 22.63 21.25 -16.36
N PHE A 411 21.36 21.55 -16.66
CA PHE A 411 20.91 22.85 -17.17
C PHE A 411 19.93 23.54 -16.21
N PRO A 412 19.88 24.88 -16.20
CA PRO A 412 18.99 25.62 -15.31
C PRO A 412 17.51 25.50 -15.71
N SER A 413 17.20 25.24 -16.98
CA SER A 413 15.83 25.02 -17.46
C SER A 413 15.74 23.88 -18.47
N THR A 414 14.52 23.38 -18.66
CA THR A 414 14.21 22.35 -19.64
C THR A 414 14.43 22.82 -21.08
N ASP A 415 14.14 24.10 -21.37
CA ASP A 415 14.38 24.66 -22.69
C ASP A 415 15.88 24.77 -23.01
N ASP A 416 16.72 25.13 -22.03
CA ASP A 416 18.19 25.15 -22.21
C ASP A 416 18.75 23.75 -22.46
N ALA A 417 18.25 22.75 -21.73
CA ALA A 417 18.64 21.36 -21.93
C ALA A 417 18.27 20.86 -23.33
N VAL A 418 17.05 21.17 -23.80
CA VAL A 418 16.60 20.82 -25.16
C VAL A 418 17.44 21.51 -26.23
N GLN A 419 17.79 22.78 -26.05
CA GLN A 419 18.64 23.51 -27.00
C GLN A 419 20.05 22.90 -27.10
N SER A 420 20.58 22.36 -26.01
CA SER A 420 21.93 21.78 -25.99
C SER A 420 22.10 20.49 -26.82
N PHE A 421 21.01 19.93 -27.34
CA PHE A 421 21.02 18.79 -28.26
C PHE A 421 21.06 19.20 -29.75
N LYS A 422 20.89 20.50 -30.02
CA LYS A 422 20.98 21.11 -31.36
C LYS A 422 22.39 21.62 -31.58
#